data_AF-A0A6J2N3G4-F1
#
_entry.id   AF-A0A6J2N3G4-F1
#
_cell.length_a   1.000
_cell.length_b   1.000
_cell.length_c   1.000
_cell.angle_alpha   90.00
_cell.angle_beta   90.00
_cell.angle_gamma   90.00
#
_symmetry.space_group_name_H-M   'P 1'
#
loop_
_entity.id
_entity.type
_entity.pdbx_description
1 polymer ?
#
loop_
_entity_poly.entity_id
_entity_poly.type
_entity_poly.pdbx_seq_one_letter_code
_entity_poly.pdbx_strand_id
1 'polypeptide(L)'
;MELPIADVLAAPKNMTEKETFCRVAVVLRQVYMHHNCEETNRSLRKLDRNLNGMANKITCSVNEVRMSTLRDFLERLRRMMQQKYARG
;
A
#
# COMPACT_ATOMS: atom_id res chain seq x y z
N MET A 1 8.46 9.85 8.09
CA MET A 1 7.28 10.47 7.46
C MET A 1 6.08 10.21 8.34
N GLU A 2 5.57 11.26 8.98
CA GLU A 2 4.42 11.18 9.89
C GLU A 2 3.08 11.42 9.16
N LEU A 3 3.08 11.31 7.83
CA LEU A 3 1.89 11.54 7.03
C LEU A 3 0.82 10.48 7.36
N PRO A 4 -0.39 10.88 7.81
CA PRO A 4 -1.48 9.95 8.06
C PRO A 4 -2.05 9.43 6.74
N ILE A 5 -2.20 8.11 6.64
CA ILE A 5 -2.78 7.40 5.50
C ILE A 5 -3.72 6.29 5.96
N ALA A 6 -4.67 5.91 5.10
CA ALA A 6 -5.61 4.83 5.40
C ALA A 6 -4.89 3.49 5.62
N ASP A 7 -5.15 2.85 6.75
CA ASP A 7 -4.49 1.62 7.19
C ASP A 7 -5.16 0.37 6.60
N VAL A 8 -5.17 0.25 5.28
CA VAL A 8 -5.80 -0.85 4.54
C VAL A 8 -5.20 -2.23 4.84
N LEU A 9 -4.07 -2.28 5.56
CA LEU A 9 -3.41 -3.50 6.03
C LEU A 9 -3.94 -3.97 7.40
N ALA A 10 -4.65 -3.11 8.14
CA ALA A 10 -5.33 -3.48 9.39
C ALA A 10 -6.72 -4.09 9.16
N ALA A 11 -7.24 -4.01 7.94
CA ALA A 11 -8.53 -4.54 7.55
C ALA A 11 -8.58 -6.08 7.68
N PRO A 12 -9.78 -6.69 7.83
CA PRO A 12 -9.91 -8.10 8.22
C PRO A 12 -9.25 -9.06 7.23
N LYS A 13 -8.64 -10.12 7.77
CA LYS A 13 -7.90 -11.21 7.08
C LYS A 13 -8.67 -11.95 5.96
N ASN A 14 -9.93 -11.62 5.74
CA ASN A 14 -10.78 -12.23 4.71
C ASN A 14 -10.58 -11.62 3.32
N MET A 15 -9.76 -10.55 3.19
CA MET A 15 -9.40 -10.01 1.88
C MET A 15 -8.44 -10.93 1.14
N THR A 16 -8.66 -11.06 -0.16
CA THR A 16 -7.71 -11.75 -1.04
C THR A 16 -6.39 -10.96 -1.11
N GLU A 17 -5.26 -11.65 -1.37
CA GLU A 17 -3.97 -10.98 -1.56
C GLU A 17 -4.03 -9.94 -2.68
N LYS A 18 -4.72 -10.27 -3.78
CA LYS A 18 -4.91 -9.37 -4.92
C LYS A 18 -5.64 -8.09 -4.52
N GLU A 19 -6.70 -8.21 -3.74
CA GLU A 19 -7.44 -7.05 -3.22
C GLU A 19 -6.59 -6.22 -2.25
N THR A 20 -5.80 -6.88 -1.41
CA THR A 20 -4.88 -6.22 -0.49
C THR A 20 -3.86 -5.38 -1.26
N PHE A 21 -3.17 -5.96 -2.26
CA PHE A 21 -2.19 -5.22 -3.06
C PHE A 21 -2.82 -4.05 -3.83
N CYS A 22 -4.02 -4.23 -4.35
CA CYS A 22 -4.76 -3.18 -5.05
C CYS A 22 -5.10 -2.00 -4.12
N ARG A 23 -5.59 -2.27 -2.90
CA ARG A 23 -5.90 -1.21 -1.93
C ARG A 23 -4.64 -0.47 -1.47
N VAL A 24 -3.54 -1.20 -1.23
CA VAL A 24 -2.24 -0.60 -0.89
C VAL A 24 -1.77 0.32 -2.02
N ALA A 25 -1.85 -0.15 -3.27
CA ALA A 25 -1.51 0.65 -4.46
C ALA A 25 -2.31 1.96 -4.54
N VAL A 26 -3.62 1.91 -4.29
CA VAL A 26 -4.49 3.10 -4.25
C VAL A 26 -4.04 4.10 -3.17
N VAL A 27 -3.73 3.61 -1.96
CA VAL A 27 -3.27 4.49 -0.86
C VAL A 27 -1.92 5.13 -1.19
N LEU A 28 -0.97 4.37 -1.75
CA LEU A 28 0.32 4.93 -2.16
C LEU A 28 0.17 5.98 -3.27
N ARG A 29 -0.77 5.76 -4.20
CA ARG A 29 -1.11 6.71 -5.25
C ARG A 29 -1.64 8.02 -4.71
N GLN A 30 -2.48 7.98 -3.68
CA GLN A 30 -2.94 9.19 -3.01
C GLN A 30 -1.76 9.98 -2.43
N VAL A 31 -0.78 9.31 -1.82
CA VAL A 31 0.39 9.99 -1.24
C VAL A 31 1.21 10.73 -2.30
N TYR A 32 1.68 10.03 -3.34
CA TYR A 32 2.62 10.65 -4.29
C TYR A 32 1.96 11.62 -5.27
N MET A 33 0.61 11.66 -5.32
CA MET A 33 -0.15 12.62 -6.11
C MET A 33 -0.40 13.94 -5.38
N HIS A 34 -0.45 13.92 -4.04
CA HIS A 34 -0.79 15.10 -3.24
C HIS A 34 0.40 15.70 -2.48
N HIS A 35 1.58 15.05 -2.48
CA HIS A 35 2.77 15.54 -1.78
C HIS A 35 3.92 15.89 -2.73
N ASN A 36 4.68 16.94 -2.40
CA ASN A 36 5.72 17.51 -3.26
C ASN A 36 7.13 16.92 -3.00
N CYS A 37 7.25 15.72 -2.44
CA CYS A 37 8.56 15.11 -2.15
C CYS A 37 9.01 14.21 -3.31
N GLU A 38 9.84 14.73 -4.21
CA GLU A 38 10.19 14.07 -5.48
C GLU A 38 10.83 12.68 -5.31
N GLU A 39 11.82 12.55 -4.43
CA GLU A 39 12.54 11.28 -4.19
C GLU A 39 11.60 10.20 -3.63
N THR A 40 10.79 10.58 -2.63
CA THR A 40 9.78 9.71 -2.04
C THR A 40 8.74 9.30 -3.07
N ASN A 41 8.24 10.26 -3.84
CA ASN A 41 7.23 10.02 -4.87
C ASN A 41 7.72 9.05 -5.92
N ARG A 42 8.98 9.15 -6.35
CA ARG A 42 9.58 8.23 -7.31
C ARG A 42 9.59 6.80 -6.77
N SER A 43 9.94 6.61 -5.50
CA SER A 43 9.97 5.31 -4.84
C SER A 43 8.56 4.74 -4.67
N LEU A 44 7.60 5.55 -4.22
CA LEU A 44 6.21 5.13 -4.05
C LEU A 44 5.54 4.80 -5.39
N ARG A 45 5.84 5.53 -6.48
CA ARG A 45 5.35 5.21 -7.83
C ARG A 45 5.84 3.86 -8.33
N LYS A 46 7.11 3.51 -8.09
CA LYS A 46 7.65 2.19 -8.45
C LYS A 46 6.95 1.09 -7.66
N LEU A 47 6.75 1.30 -6.36
CA LEU A 47 6.06 0.35 -5.49
C LEU A 47 4.59 0.14 -5.92
N ASP A 48 3.85 1.22 -6.21
CA ASP A 48 2.48 1.18 -6.76
C ASP A 48 2.41 0.35 -8.05
N ARG A 49 3.32 0.57 -9.01
CA ARG A 49 3.37 -0.22 -10.25
C ARG A 49 3.54 -1.72 -9.99
N ASN A 50 4.45 -2.09 -9.09
CA ASN A 50 4.69 -3.49 -8.74
C ASN A 50 3.47 -4.13 -8.07
N LEU A 51 2.83 -3.42 -7.14
CA LEU A 51 1.63 -3.87 -6.43
C LEU A 51 0.44 -4.03 -7.38
N ASN A 52 0.23 -3.11 -8.32
CA ASN A 52 -0.81 -3.26 -9.35
C ASN A 52 -0.57 -4.48 -10.25
N GLY A 53 0.68 -4.74 -10.61
CA GLY A 53 1.05 -5.94 -11.36
C GLY A 53 0.66 -7.23 -10.61
N MET A 54 0.90 -7.27 -9.30
CA MET A 54 0.52 -8.41 -8.45
C MET A 54 -0.99 -8.50 -8.19
N ALA A 55 -1.68 -7.36 -8.11
CA ALA A 55 -3.11 -7.30 -7.89
C ALA A 55 -3.92 -7.85 -9.07
N ASN A 56 -3.38 -7.75 -10.30
CA ASN A 56 -4.12 -8.03 -11.54
C ASN A 56 -5.47 -7.29 -11.60
N LYS A 57 -5.54 -6.09 -11.00
CA LYS A 57 -6.72 -5.25 -10.92
C LYS A 57 -6.29 -3.78 -10.87
N ILE A 58 -6.97 -2.94 -11.64
CA ILE A 58 -6.59 -1.52 -11.82
C ILE A 58 -7.23 -0.62 -10.75
N THR A 59 -8.43 -0.97 -10.27
CA THR A 59 -9.22 -0.15 -9.35
C THR A 59 -9.79 -0.98 -8.20
N CYS A 60 -9.71 -0.45 -6.98
CA CYS A 60 -10.34 -1.02 -5.81
C CYS A 60 -10.86 0.10 -4.91
N SER A 61 -12.02 -0.16 -4.28
CA SER A 61 -12.59 0.76 -3.30
C SER A 61 -11.79 0.71 -2.01
N VAL A 62 -11.50 1.89 -1.45
CA VAL A 62 -10.85 2.05 -0.15
C VAL A 62 -11.83 2.78 0.75
N ASN A 63 -12.44 2.05 1.69
CA ASN A 63 -13.40 2.58 2.67
C ASN A 63 -12.85 2.44 4.10
N GLU A 64 -11.51 2.41 4.24
CA GLU A 64 -10.86 2.22 5.53
C GLU A 64 -10.85 3.53 6.32
N VAL A 65 -11.41 3.47 7.54
CA VAL A 65 -11.53 4.62 8.45
C VAL A 65 -10.30 4.73 9.34
N ARG A 66 -9.65 3.58 9.62
CA ARG A 66 -8.45 3.55 10.45
C ARG A 66 -7.30 4.20 9.70
N MET A 67 -6.57 5.07 10.40
CA MET A 67 -5.38 5.73 9.88
C MET A 67 -4.11 5.15 10.49
N SER A 68 -2.99 5.32 9.79
CA SER A 68 -1.63 5.04 10.28
C SER A 68 -0.64 6.02 9.69
N THR A 69 0.59 6.06 10.20
CA THR A 69 1.64 6.82 9.53
C THR A 69 2.12 6.09 8.28
N LEU A 70 2.53 6.84 7.25
CA LEU A 70 3.16 6.27 6.05
C LEU A 70 4.35 5.38 6.39
N ARG A 71 5.14 5.74 7.41
CA ARG A 71 6.25 4.91 7.89
C ARG A 71 5.76 3.56 8.40
N ASP A 72 4.84 3.55 9.37
CA ASP A 72 4.36 2.31 9.99
C ASP A 72 3.62 1.42 8.98
N PHE A 73 2.93 2.05 8.04
CA PHE A 73 2.29 1.36 6.92
C PHE A 73 3.31 0.66 6.02
N LEU A 74 4.38 1.35 5.61
CA LEU A 74 5.43 0.77 4.78
C LEU A 74 6.22 -0.32 5.50
N GLU A 75 6.47 -0.16 6.80
CA GLU A 75 7.12 -1.20 7.62
C GLU A 75 6.26 -2.47 7.70
N ARG A 76 4.94 -2.34 7.85
CA ARG A 76 4.01 -3.48 7.83
C ARG A 76 3.91 -4.13 6.46
N LEU A 77 3.82 -3.33 5.39
CA LEU A 77 3.86 -3.83 4.01
C LEU A 77 5.12 -4.64 3.75
N ARG A 78 6.29 -4.12 4.18
CA ARG A 78 7.57 -4.81 4.04
C ARG A 78 7.56 -6.17 4.74
N ARG A 79 7.10 -6.23 6.00
CA ARG A 79 7.01 -7.49 6.77
C ARG A 79 6.11 -8.51 6.08
N MET A 80 4.94 -8.08 5.59
CA MET A 80 4.01 -8.94 4.86
C MET A 80 4.65 -9.49 3.58
N MET A 81 5.31 -8.64 2.79
CA MET A 81 6.02 -9.07 1.57
C MET A 81 7.15 -10.04 1.89
N GLN A 82 7.95 -9.79 2.93
CA GLN A 82 9.02 -10.69 3.37
C GLN A 82 8.48 -12.07 3.77
N GLN A 83 7.38 -12.13 4.51
CA GLN A 83 6.74 -13.39 4.87
C GLN A 83 6.22 -14.15 3.64
N LYS A 84 5.71 -13.44 2.64
CA LYS A 84 5.27 -14.05 1.37
C LYS A 84 6.46 -14.63 0.61
N TYR A 85 7.54 -13.87 0.43
CA TYR A 85 8.74 -14.33 -0.27
C TYR A 85 9.48 -15.45 0.47
N ALA A 86 9.41 -15.52 1.80
CA ALA A 86 10.01 -16.63 2.56
C ALA A 86 9.21 -17.94 2.49
N ARG A 87 7.96 -17.90 1.99
CA ARG A 87 7.06 -19.07 1.89
C ARG A 87 6.92 -19.61 0.46
N GLY A 88 7.42 -18.89 -0.54
CA GLY A 88 7.46 -19.30 -1.95
C GLY A 88 8.84 -19.78 -2.33
#